data_AF-A0A6N8H4F6-F1
#
_entry.id   AF-A0A6N8H4F6-F1
#
_cell.length_a   1.000
_cell.length_b   1.000
_cell.length_c   1.000
_cell.angle_alpha   90.00
_cell.angle_beta   90.00
_cell.angle_gamma   90.00
#
_symmetry.space_group_name_H-M   'P 1'
#
loop_
_entity.id
_entity.type
_entity.pdbx_description
1 polymer ?
#
loop_
_entity_poly.entity_id
_entity_poly.type
_entity_poly.pdbx_seq_one_letter_code
_entity_poly.pdbx_strand_id
1 'polypeptide(L)' 'MTRKIKLTRANKSILLKALAPYYYQEKALGHNTEKPGRLILKIDSVPADKKATFSTEEIRLMRITINRLRTSV' A
#
# COMPACT_ATOMS: atom_id res chain seq x y z
N MET A 1 3.76 -7.16 15.20
CA MET A 1 2.48 -7.89 15.06
C MET A 1 2.06 -7.91 13.59
N THR A 2 1.28 -8.90 13.18
CA THR A 2 0.73 -8.99 11.82
C THR A 2 -0.80 -9.10 11.89
N ARG A 3 -1.50 -8.62 10.86
CA ARG A 3 -2.97 -8.72 10.75
C ARG A 3 -3.37 -9.25 9.39
N LYS A 4 -4.35 -10.15 9.37
CA LYS A 4 -4.97 -10.64 8.13
C LYS A 4 -6.03 -9.64 7.67
N ILE A 5 -5.87 -9.10 6.46
CA ILE A 5 -6.79 -8.12 5.86
C ILE A 5 -7.33 -8.71 4.55
N LYS A 6 -8.65 -8.59 4.34
CA LYS A 6 -9.29 -8.96 3.06
C LYS A 6 -9.10 -7.83 2.06
N LEU A 7 -8.56 -8.14 0.89
CA LEU A 7 -8.44 -7.20 -0.22
C LEU A 7 -9.50 -7.51 -1.28
N THR A 8 -10.61 -6.78 -1.25
CA THR A 8 -11.57 -6.78 -2.37
C THR A 8 -10.90 -6.15 -3.60
N ARG A 9 -11.45 -6.39 -4.78
CA ARG A 9 -10.99 -5.75 -6.03
C ARG A 9 -10.91 -4.21 -5.89
N ALA A 10 -11.92 -3.60 -5.27
CA ALA A 10 -11.97 -2.16 -5.03
C ALA A 10 -10.87 -1.69 -4.06
N ASN A 11 -10.74 -2.34 -2.90
CA ASN A 11 -9.73 -1.98 -1.89
C ASN A 11 -8.31 -2.10 -2.45
N LYS A 12 -8.06 -3.13 -3.27
CA LYS A 12 -6.78 -3.33 -3.97
C LYS A 12 -6.47 -2.16 -4.91
N SER A 13 -7.42 -1.78 -5.77
CA SER A 13 -7.24 -0.66 -6.70
C SER A 13 -7.00 0.67 -5.97
N ILE A 14 -7.74 0.95 -4.90
CA ILE A 14 -7.56 2.16 -4.07
C ILE A 14 -6.16 2.19 -3.44
N LEU A 15 -5.71 1.08 -2.85
CA LEU A 15 -4.39 1.01 -2.23
C LEU A 15 -3.26 1.20 -3.24
N LEU A 16 -3.33 0.58 -4.42
CA LEU A 16 -2.34 0.76 -5.47
C LEU A 16 -2.30 2.21 -5.96
N LYS A 17 -3.48 2.83 -6.16
CA LYS A 17 -3.59 4.25 -6.54
C LYS A 17 -3.01 5.18 -5.47
N ALA A 18 -3.14 4.84 -4.19
CA ALA A 18 -2.58 5.61 -3.09
C ALA A 18 -1.06 5.41 -2.92
N LEU A 19 -0.55 4.20 -3.14
CA LEU A 19 0.86 3.86 -2.94
C LEU A 19 1.76 4.29 -4.10
N ALA A 20 1.26 4.33 -5.34
CA ALA A 20 2.08 4.67 -6.50
C ALA A 20 2.70 6.09 -6.42
N PRO A 21 1.94 7.16 -6.10
CA PRO A 21 2.53 8.50 -5.92
C PRO A 21 3.57 8.54 -4.80
N TYR A 22 3.32 7.83 -3.70
CA TYR A 22 4.26 7.73 -2.59
C TYR A 22 5.57 7.08 -3.03
N TYR A 23 5.52 5.95 -3.74
CA TYR A 23 6.70 5.25 -4.24
C TYR A 23 7.56 6.14 -5.14
N TYR A 24 6.96 6.81 -6.13
CA TYR A 24 7.71 7.66 -7.05
C TYR A 24 8.25 8.93 -6.39
N GLN A 25 7.54 9.48 -5.41
CA GLN A 25 8.03 10.61 -4.61
C GLN A 25 9.28 10.21 -3.81
N GLU A 26 9.23 9.10 -3.07
CA GLU A 26 10.40 8.60 -2.32
C GLU A 26 11.58 8.31 -3.26
N LYS A 27 11.30 7.75 -4.45
CA LYS A 27 12.31 7.51 -5.48
C LYS A 27 12.97 8.82 -5.96
N ALA A 28 12.17 9.85 -6.21
CA ALA A 28 12.66 11.16 -6.66
C ALA A 28 13.50 11.87 -5.58
N LEU A 29 13.22 11.62 -4.31
CA LEU A 29 13.97 12.14 -3.17
C LEU A 29 15.24 11.32 -2.86
N GLY A 30 15.50 10.23 -3.60
CA GLY A 30 16.64 9.33 -3.34
C GLY A 30 16.47 8.48 -2.07
N HIS A 31 15.25 8.36 -1.53
CA HIS A 31 14.95 7.55 -0.36
C HIS A 31 14.86 6.05 -0.71
N ASN A 32 14.96 5.19 0.31
CA ASN A 32 14.80 3.75 0.12
C ASN A 32 13.36 3.37 -0.25
N THR A 33 13.17 2.85 -1.46
CA THR A 33 11.87 2.43 -1.98
C THR A 33 11.56 0.94 -1.83
N GLU A 34 12.39 0.17 -1.13
CA GLU A 34 12.21 -1.28 -0.97
C GLU A 34 10.89 -1.61 -0.24
N LYS A 35 10.63 -0.95 0.90
CA LYS A 35 9.41 -1.14 1.68
C LYS A 35 8.14 -0.83 0.86
N PRO A 36 7.97 0.36 0.25
CA PRO A 36 6.78 0.64 -0.57
C PRO A 36 6.70 -0.23 -1.82
N GLY A 37 7.83 -0.53 -2.49
CA GLY A 37 7.86 -1.37 -3.68
C GLY A 37 7.41 -2.81 -3.39
N ARG A 38 7.95 -3.43 -2.34
CA ARG A 38 7.54 -4.77 -1.91
C ARG A 38 6.07 -4.81 -1.49
N LEU A 39 5.58 -3.76 -0.85
CA LEU A 39 4.18 -3.66 -0.47
C LEU A 39 3.25 -3.60 -1.70
N ILE A 40 3.60 -2.82 -2.72
CA ILE A 40 2.87 -2.75 -3.99
C ILE A 40 2.79 -4.13 -4.65
N LEU A 41 3.93 -4.82 -4.79
CA LEU A 41 3.99 -6.16 -5.38
C LEU A 41 3.18 -7.19 -4.57
N LYS A 42 3.22 -7.09 -3.24
CA LYS A 42 2.43 -7.95 -2.36
C LYS A 42 0.93 -7.71 -2.52
N ILE A 43 0.49 -6.47 -2.63
CA ILE A 43 -0.92 -6.15 -2.90
C ILE A 43 -1.34 -6.67 -4.27
N ASP A 44 -0.48 -6.50 -5.29
CA ASP A 44 -0.77 -6.92 -6.65
C ASP A 44 -0.80 -8.44 -6.85
N SER A 45 0.01 -9.18 -6.11
CA SER A 45 0.01 -10.65 -6.15
C SER A 45 -1.16 -11.31 -5.39
N VAL A 46 -1.84 -10.59 -4.49
CA VAL A 46 -2.98 -11.15 -3.75
C VAL A 46 -4.20 -11.28 -4.68
N PRO A 47 -4.78 -12.49 -4.82
CA PRO A 47 -6.02 -12.67 -5.54
C PRO A 47 -7.15 -11.87 -4.90
N ALA A 48 -8.05 -11.32 -5.72
CA ALA A 48 -9.20 -10.59 -5.22
C ALA A 48 -9.98 -11.45 -4.21
N ASP A 49 -10.46 -10.79 -3.15
CA ASP A 49 -11.31 -11.35 -2.10
C ASP A 49 -10.66 -12.40 -1.19
N LYS A 50 -9.35 -12.67 -1.36
CA LYS A 50 -8.56 -13.41 -0.38
C LYS A 50 -8.01 -12.50 0.73
N LYS A 51 -7.73 -13.11 1.88
CA LYS A 51 -7.05 -12.46 2.99
C LYS A 51 -5.54 -12.60 2.82
N ALA A 52 -4.81 -11.54 3.10
CA ALA A 52 -3.35 -11.53 3.17
C ALA A 52 -2.87 -10.98 4.51
N THR A 53 -1.72 -11.46 4.97
CA THR A 53 -1.13 -11.05 6.24
C THR A 53 -0.23 -9.84 6.03
N PHE A 54 -0.49 -8.75 6.74
CA PHE A 54 0.30 -7.52 6.69
C PHE A 54 0.96 -7.22 8.02
N SER A 55 2.18 -6.68 7.98
CA SER A 55 2.89 -6.20 9.17
C SER A 55 2.30 -4.88 9.68
N THR A 56 2.60 -4.53 10.94
CA THR A 56 2.21 -3.22 11.49
C THR A 56 2.76 -2.06 10.64
N GLU A 57 3.98 -2.16 10.12
CA GLU A 57 4.58 -1.12 9.29
C GLU A 57 3.88 -0.98 7.93
N GLU A 58 3.57 -2.09 7.27
CA GLU A 58 2.81 -2.10 6.01
C GLU A 58 1.43 -1.43 6.21
N ILE A 59 0.72 -1.80 7.28
CA ILE A 59 -0.59 -1.23 7.61
C ILE A 59 -0.49 0.27 7.92
N ARG A 60 0.55 0.70 8.63
CA ARG A 60 0.79 2.12 8.90
C ARG A 60 1.02 2.88 7.60
N LEU A 61 1.84 2.34 6.70
CA LEU A 61 2.11 2.96 5.41
C LEU A 61 0.85 3.06 4.55
N MET A 62 0.05 1.99 4.44
CA MET A 62 -1.24 2.01 3.75
C MET A 62 -2.16 3.12 4.28
N ARG A 63 -2.23 3.30 5.61
CA ARG A 63 -3.05 4.36 6.22
C ARG A 63 -2.55 5.75 5.87
N ILE A 64 -1.24 5.97 5.90
CA ILE A 64 -0.63 7.26 5.55
C ILE A 64 -0.95 7.59 4.10
N THR A 65 -0.78 6.65 3.17
CA THR A 65 -1.02 6.91 1.76
C THR A 65 -2.50 7.09 1.43
N ILE A 66 -3.40 6.33 2.06
CA ILE A 66 -4.85 6.56 1.94
C ILE A 66 -5.24 7.94 2.49
N ASN A 67 -4.70 8.34 3.65
CA ASN A 67 -5.01 9.64 4.22
C ASN A 67 -4.53 10.78 3.31
N ARG A 68 -3.32 10.67 2.74
CA ARG A 68 -2.82 11.64 1.75
C ARG A 68 -3.75 11.76 0.55
N LEU A 69 -4.29 10.65 0.04
CA LEU A 69 -5.25 10.65 -1.07
C LEU A 69 -6.58 11.34 -0.71
N ARG A 70 -7.00 11.28 0.57
CA ARG A 70 -8.23 11.94 1.04
C ARG A 70 -8.04 13.43 1.27
N THR A 71 -6.88 13.84 1.77
CA THR A 71 -6.56 15.25 2.06
C THR A 71 -6.00 16.01 0.86
N SER A 72 -5.75 15.33 -0.26
CA SER A 72 -5.31 15.96 -1.52
C SER A 72 -6.48 16.46 -2.38
N VAL A 73 -7.69 16.53 -1.82
CA VAL A 73 -8.90 17.17 -2.37
C VAL A 73 -9.20 18.37 -1.48
#